data_AF-A0A1G1BTA8-F1
#
_entry.id   AF-A0A1G1BTA8-F1
#
_cell.length_a   1.000
_cell.length_b   1.000
_cell.length_c   1.000
_cell.angle_alpha   90.00
_cell.angle_beta   90.00
_cell.angle_gamma   90.00
#
_symmetry.space_group_name_H-M   'P 1'
#
loop_
_entity.id
_entity.type
_entity.pdbx_description
1 polymer ?
#
loop_
_entity_poly.entity_id
_entity_poly.type
_entity_poly.pdbx_seq_one_letter_code
_entity_poly.pdbx_strand_id
1 'polypeptide(L)'
;MIEPDFLPIAIRPLKRVLTERHGPEAVAPHLSGRVTAGARAPSGDARPPVGVFSLDVQRTPANSAVPGTGARDIYSSVRWSRQQLAELAQQSGRKTARVAVIGAGPSGLTVAHDMALLGHKVTLFEAGPKTGGTTRYGVPIYRVEQEAMDEENQSILDMGVEIRYNTPIGKALTLADLRRDWEVVFIGIGLTKGRALNIPGNDLAGVITAVDLLWNYNLGHPVTVGNRALVIAGGDVAYGPRLIVDAVRHGHIAALGMEEYIQGRPLKLSVTSEWTHLPNHVMFENWVRLARRPIPGLPLERRTGILPVELGYSEAEAAEQGSRCLECSVNTIFDGSKCILCNACVDICPWNCLKIVSLKQVQSDETFAKAVEAQLGAPLADFMQENELTVAAMLKDDDACTRCALCAKRCPTNAITMEAFRFKETLTYADR
;
A
#
# COMPACT_ATOMS: atom_id res chain seq x y z
N MET A 1 -24.09 -14.03 -13.31
CA MET A 1 -23.20 -13.42 -14.30
C MET A 1 -21.86 -13.17 -13.61
N ILE A 2 -20.79 -13.64 -14.23
CA ILE A 2 -19.41 -13.67 -13.73
C ILE A 2 -18.71 -12.36 -14.16
N GLU A 3 -18.03 -11.72 -13.18
CA GLU A 3 -16.75 -10.97 -13.10
C GLU A 3 -16.29 -9.99 -14.22
N PRO A 4 -15.50 -8.93 -13.88
CA PRO A 4 -14.04 -8.98 -13.55
C PRO A 4 -13.65 -7.96 -12.42
N ASP A 5 -12.44 -7.77 -11.88
CA ASP A 5 -11.17 -8.49 -11.71
C ASP A 5 -10.27 -7.56 -10.86
N PHE A 6 -9.39 -8.14 -10.04
CA PHE A 6 -8.17 -7.58 -9.43
C PHE A 6 -8.21 -6.36 -8.47
N LEU A 7 -7.74 -6.56 -7.22
CA LEU A 7 -6.84 -5.65 -6.50
C LEU A 7 -6.00 -6.43 -5.44
N PRO A 8 -4.68 -6.15 -5.30
CA PRO A 8 -3.73 -6.98 -4.55
C PRO A 8 -3.51 -6.56 -3.07
N ILE A 9 -3.16 -7.57 -2.26
CA ILE A 9 -2.34 -7.64 -1.02
C ILE A 9 -2.20 -6.33 -0.19
N ALA A 10 -2.64 -6.25 1.07
CA ALA A 10 -1.84 -6.70 2.24
C ALA A 10 -2.62 -6.57 3.59
N ILE A 11 -2.06 -7.20 4.63
CA ILE A 11 -2.53 -7.29 6.04
C ILE A 11 -3.58 -8.39 6.27
N ARG A 12 -3.10 -9.64 6.20
CA ARG A 12 -3.86 -10.88 6.46
C ARG A 12 -4.12 -11.29 7.92
N PRO A 13 -3.55 -10.70 9.00
CA PRO A 13 -3.90 -11.11 10.37
C PRO A 13 -5.35 -10.71 10.75
N LEU A 14 -5.63 -9.40 10.76
CA LEU A 14 -6.91 -8.80 11.19
C LEU A 14 -8.19 -9.32 10.49
N LYS A 15 -8.07 -9.77 9.24
CA LYS A 15 -9.24 -10.24 8.48
C LYS A 15 -9.75 -11.61 8.97
N ARG A 16 -8.88 -12.47 9.53
CA ARG A 16 -9.27 -13.82 9.92
C ARG A 16 -10.28 -13.82 11.07
N VAL A 17 -10.03 -13.02 12.10
CA VAL A 17 -10.94 -12.83 13.25
C VAL A 17 -12.30 -12.29 12.82
N LEU A 18 -12.32 -11.30 11.92
CA LEU A 18 -13.57 -10.71 11.41
C LEU A 18 -14.33 -11.66 10.47
N THR A 19 -13.63 -12.52 9.72
CA THR A 19 -14.26 -13.49 8.81
C THR A 19 -14.81 -14.71 9.57
N GLU A 20 -14.12 -15.18 10.61
CA GLU A 20 -14.58 -16.30 11.45
C GLU A 20 -15.70 -15.89 12.43
N ARG A 21 -15.72 -14.64 12.93
CA ARG A 21 -16.83 -14.12 13.77
C ARG A 21 -18.02 -13.54 13.01
N HIS A 22 -17.79 -12.91 11.85
CA HIS A 22 -18.82 -12.11 11.16
C HIS A 22 -18.88 -12.33 9.64
N GLY A 23 -18.10 -13.26 9.10
CA GLY A 23 -18.10 -13.61 7.67
C GLY A 23 -19.18 -14.63 7.29
N PRO A 24 -19.37 -14.87 5.98
CA PRO A 24 -20.37 -15.77 5.44
C PRO A 24 -20.18 -17.25 5.82
N GLU A 25 -19.05 -17.62 6.43
CA GLU A 25 -18.76 -18.96 6.96
C GLU A 25 -19.07 -19.10 8.46
N ALA A 26 -19.50 -18.04 9.14
CA ALA A 26 -19.99 -18.12 10.50
C ALA A 26 -21.27 -18.99 10.52
N VAL A 27 -21.24 -20.09 11.28
CA VAL A 27 -22.33 -21.05 11.37
C VAL A 27 -23.61 -20.36 11.84
N ALA A 28 -24.51 -20.03 10.92
CA ALA A 28 -25.86 -19.58 11.23
C ALA A 28 -26.86 -20.75 11.13
N PRO A 29 -27.93 -20.77 11.96
CA PRO A 29 -28.82 -21.91 12.09
C PRO A 29 -29.75 -22.06 10.88
N HIS A 30 -30.09 -23.31 10.59
CA HIS A 30 -31.02 -23.80 9.58
C HIS A 30 -32.21 -22.87 9.25
N LEU A 31 -32.35 -22.52 7.96
CA LEU A 31 -33.64 -22.15 7.37
C LEU A 31 -33.88 -22.97 6.10
N SER A 32 -34.83 -23.90 6.23
CA SER A 32 -35.31 -24.82 5.21
C SER A 32 -36.20 -24.09 4.19
N GLY A 33 -35.90 -24.24 2.90
CA GLY A 33 -36.79 -23.84 1.82
C GLY A 33 -36.39 -24.51 0.50
N ARG A 34 -37.11 -25.56 0.09
CA ARG A 34 -36.99 -26.16 -1.24
C ARG A 34 -37.62 -25.22 -2.27
N VAL A 35 -36.91 -24.91 -3.35
CA VAL A 35 -37.52 -24.45 -4.60
C VAL A 35 -36.96 -25.25 -5.77
N THR A 36 -37.88 -25.76 -6.56
CA THR A 36 -37.79 -26.79 -7.60
C THR A 36 -37.15 -26.29 -8.90
N ALA A 37 -36.39 -27.18 -9.56
CA ALA A 37 -35.84 -26.97 -10.90
C ALA A 37 -36.95 -26.94 -11.97
N GLY A 38 -36.99 -25.88 -12.78
CA GLY A 38 -37.86 -25.73 -13.94
C GLY A 38 -37.06 -25.47 -15.22
N ALA A 39 -37.13 -26.45 -16.14
CA ALA A 39 -36.95 -26.46 -17.59
C ALA A 39 -35.91 -25.53 -18.28
N ARG A 40 -34.94 -26.17 -18.94
CA ARG A 40 -34.11 -25.63 -20.04
C ARG A 40 -34.98 -25.24 -21.25
N ALA A 41 -34.74 -24.07 -21.82
CA ALA A 41 -35.15 -23.68 -23.18
C ALA A 41 -33.98 -23.84 -24.17
N PRO A 42 -34.24 -24.00 -25.49
CA PRO A 42 -33.33 -24.58 -26.46
C PRO A 42 -32.36 -23.58 -27.11
N SER A 43 -31.26 -24.15 -27.62
CA SER A 43 -30.13 -23.54 -28.30
C SER A 43 -30.50 -22.72 -29.55
N GLY A 44 -30.05 -21.46 -29.58
CA GLY A 44 -29.93 -20.63 -30.79
C GLY A 44 -28.70 -19.73 -30.68
N ASP A 45 -27.81 -19.84 -31.67
CA ASP A 45 -26.50 -19.20 -31.88
C ASP A 45 -26.07 -18.05 -30.95
N ALA A 46 -25.32 -18.42 -29.91
CA ALA A 46 -24.43 -17.51 -29.20
C ALA A 46 -23.07 -17.47 -29.91
N ARG A 47 -22.62 -16.27 -30.29
CA ARG A 47 -21.28 -16.01 -30.83
C ARG A 47 -20.20 -16.53 -29.87
N PRO A 48 -19.10 -17.11 -30.37
CA PRO A 48 -18.01 -17.57 -29.52
C PRO A 48 -17.40 -16.40 -28.74
N PRO A 49 -17.01 -16.59 -27.46
CA PRO A 49 -16.16 -15.63 -26.78
C PRO A 49 -14.87 -15.44 -27.58
N VAL A 50 -14.53 -14.17 -27.80
CA VAL A 50 -13.38 -13.72 -28.59
C VAL A 50 -12.12 -14.39 -28.06
N GLY A 51 -11.39 -15.07 -28.96
CA GLY A 51 -10.22 -15.86 -28.66
C GLY A 51 -9.08 -15.03 -28.07
N VAL A 52 -8.52 -15.51 -26.97
CA VAL A 52 -7.18 -15.15 -26.52
C VAL A 52 -6.18 -15.84 -27.46
N PHE A 53 -5.43 -15.03 -28.21
CA PHE A 53 -4.38 -15.48 -29.10
C PHE A 53 -3.20 -16.07 -28.31
N SER A 54 -3.02 -17.38 -28.35
CA SER A 54 -1.78 -18.03 -28.85
C SER A 54 -1.84 -19.54 -28.62
N LEU A 55 -2.18 -20.26 -29.70
CA LEU A 55 -1.71 -21.62 -29.93
C LEU A 55 -0.28 -21.57 -30.46
N ASP A 56 0.45 -22.67 -30.24
CA ASP A 56 1.76 -23.05 -30.79
C ASP A 56 3.04 -22.59 -30.06
N VAL A 57 3.26 -23.16 -28.87
CA VAL A 57 4.64 -23.43 -28.40
C VAL A 57 4.80 -24.93 -28.16
N GLN A 58 5.52 -25.58 -29.06
CA GLN A 58 5.96 -26.96 -28.89
C GLN A 58 6.91 -27.07 -27.69
N ARG A 59 6.72 -28.12 -26.88
CA ARG A 59 7.68 -28.54 -25.84
C ARG A 59 8.89 -29.20 -26.52
N THR A 60 10.10 -28.78 -26.15
CA THR A 60 11.34 -29.55 -26.36
C THR A 60 12.36 -29.21 -25.26
N PRO A 61 13.33 -30.10 -24.97
CA PRO A 61 13.18 -31.10 -23.92
C PRO A 61 14.17 -30.95 -22.75
N ALA A 62 13.88 -31.71 -21.70
CA ALA A 62 14.71 -32.17 -20.58
C ALA A 62 16.10 -31.54 -20.35
N ASN A 63 16.31 -31.13 -19.08
CA ASN A 63 17.59 -30.94 -18.38
C ASN A 63 18.31 -29.59 -18.53
N SER A 64 17.98 -28.68 -17.61
CA SER A 64 19.01 -27.97 -16.84
C SER A 64 18.41 -27.54 -15.49
N ALA A 65 18.35 -28.51 -14.58
CA ALA A 65 17.88 -28.32 -13.21
C ALA A 65 19.00 -27.73 -12.35
N VAL A 66 18.70 -26.63 -11.64
CA VAL A 66 19.28 -26.32 -10.33
C VAL A 66 18.14 -26.42 -9.32
N PRO A 67 18.26 -27.24 -8.26
CA PRO A 67 17.15 -27.42 -7.31
C PRO A 67 16.80 -26.10 -6.60
N GLY A 68 15.55 -25.67 -6.70
CA GLY A 68 14.98 -24.57 -5.92
C GLY A 68 14.75 -23.25 -6.66
N THR A 69 15.20 -23.09 -7.90
CA THR A 69 14.98 -21.85 -8.67
C THR A 69 14.65 -22.16 -10.13
N GLY A 70 13.36 -22.27 -10.43
CA GLY A 70 12.87 -22.26 -11.82
C GLY A 70 12.82 -20.83 -12.38
N ALA A 71 13.13 -20.68 -13.66
CA ALA A 71 13.36 -19.40 -14.33
C ALA A 71 12.09 -18.66 -14.81
N ARG A 72 10.95 -18.70 -14.10
CA ARG A 72 9.71 -18.06 -14.60
C ARG A 72 8.79 -17.36 -13.59
N ASP A 73 9.22 -17.05 -12.36
CA ASP A 73 8.38 -16.27 -11.44
C ASP A 73 9.09 -15.02 -10.89
N ILE A 74 8.66 -13.87 -11.39
CA ILE A 74 8.90 -12.54 -10.81
C ILE A 74 8.05 -12.49 -9.54
N TYR A 75 8.70 -12.63 -8.37
CA TYR A 75 8.06 -13.04 -7.10
C TYR A 75 7.35 -14.40 -7.23
N SER A 76 7.69 -15.36 -6.37
CA SER A 76 6.89 -16.60 -6.28
C SER A 76 5.43 -16.25 -5.99
N SER A 77 4.59 -16.34 -7.00
CA SER A 77 3.12 -16.33 -6.88
C SER A 77 2.62 -17.59 -6.18
N VAL A 78 3.50 -18.59 -5.99
CA VAL A 78 3.27 -19.77 -5.15
C VAL A 78 3.26 -19.33 -3.69
N ARG A 79 2.13 -18.76 -3.26
CA ARG A 79 1.63 -18.96 -1.91
C ARG A 79 1.37 -20.46 -1.80
N TRP A 80 2.33 -21.21 -1.27
CA TRP A 80 2.10 -22.61 -0.99
C TRP A 80 0.91 -22.69 -0.05
N SER A 81 -0.19 -23.28 -0.51
CA SER A 81 -1.33 -23.49 0.35
C SER A 81 -0.92 -24.47 1.45
N ARG A 82 -1.58 -24.41 2.61
CA ARG A 82 -1.36 -25.42 3.67
C ARG A 82 -1.48 -26.85 3.13
N GLN A 83 -2.37 -27.04 2.16
CA GLN A 83 -2.56 -28.29 1.45
C GLN A 83 -1.32 -28.70 0.65
N GLN A 84 -0.70 -27.79 -0.11
CA GLN A 84 0.52 -28.10 -0.87
C GLN A 84 1.70 -28.44 0.04
N LEU A 85 1.84 -27.75 1.19
CA LEU A 85 2.87 -28.11 2.18
C LEU A 85 2.60 -29.49 2.81
N ALA A 86 1.33 -29.81 3.09
CA ALA A 86 0.96 -31.13 3.59
C ALA A 86 1.18 -32.25 2.55
N GLU A 87 0.87 -32.00 1.27
CA GLU A 87 1.14 -32.92 0.17
C GLU A 87 2.66 -33.16 0.02
N LEU A 88 3.47 -32.10 0.08
CA LEU A 88 4.93 -32.21 0.12
C LEU A 88 5.41 -33.00 1.32
N ALA A 89 4.82 -32.81 2.50
CA ALA A 89 5.18 -33.53 3.71
C ALA A 89 4.97 -35.05 3.58
N GLN A 90 4.00 -35.48 2.77
CA GLN A 90 3.65 -36.88 2.53
C GLN A 90 4.44 -37.54 1.39
N GLN A 91 5.30 -36.80 0.68
CA GLN A 91 6.08 -37.37 -0.42
C GLN A 91 7.07 -38.43 0.06
N SER A 92 7.12 -39.54 -0.66
CA SER A 92 8.00 -40.66 -0.34
C SER A 92 9.48 -40.28 -0.44
N GLY A 93 10.28 -40.75 0.50
CA GLY A 93 11.73 -40.49 0.56
C GLY A 93 12.12 -39.11 1.12
N ARG A 94 11.15 -38.30 1.57
CA ARG A 94 11.40 -36.99 2.18
C ARG A 94 11.99 -37.13 3.58
N LYS A 95 12.99 -36.29 3.89
CA LYS A 95 13.65 -36.24 5.20
C LYS A 95 13.03 -35.17 6.10
N THR A 96 12.96 -35.46 7.40
CA THR A 96 12.68 -34.48 8.45
C THR A 96 13.98 -34.07 9.12
N ALA A 97 13.96 -32.94 9.82
CA ALA A 97 15.16 -32.35 10.43
C ALA A 97 14.76 -31.56 11.68
N ARG A 98 15.74 -31.32 12.56
CA ARG A 98 15.61 -30.38 13.68
C ARG A 98 15.99 -28.97 13.21
N VAL A 99 15.06 -28.04 13.33
CA VAL A 99 15.21 -26.64 12.89
C VAL A 99 15.20 -25.71 14.09
N ALA A 100 16.27 -24.96 14.30
CA ALA A 100 16.31 -23.85 15.25
C ALA A 100 15.93 -22.56 14.54
N VAL A 101 14.99 -21.80 15.11
CA VAL A 101 14.53 -20.52 14.57
C VAL A 101 14.80 -19.44 15.63
N ILE A 102 15.67 -18.48 15.31
CA ILE A 102 16.04 -17.41 16.23
C ILE A 102 15.18 -16.17 15.95
N GLY A 103 14.37 -15.78 16.92
CA GLY A 103 13.40 -14.68 16.85
C GLY A 103 12.00 -15.17 16.51
N ALA A 104 11.02 -14.86 17.37
CA ALA A 104 9.60 -15.17 17.19
C ALA A 104 8.81 -13.97 16.65
N GLY A 105 9.42 -13.19 15.75
CA GLY A 105 8.73 -12.18 14.93
C GLY A 105 8.00 -12.80 13.73
N PRO A 106 7.34 -11.99 12.88
CA PRO A 106 6.56 -12.49 11.74
C PRO A 106 7.33 -13.44 10.83
N SER A 107 8.61 -13.14 10.57
CA SER A 107 9.47 -13.98 9.73
C SER A 107 9.75 -15.34 10.38
N GLY A 108 10.15 -15.37 11.66
CA GLY A 108 10.44 -16.61 12.37
C GLY A 108 9.20 -17.48 12.60
N LEU A 109 8.06 -16.86 12.92
CA LEU A 109 6.79 -17.57 13.07
C LEU A 109 6.30 -18.18 11.75
N THR A 110 6.52 -17.50 10.62
CA THR A 110 6.21 -18.05 9.29
C THR A 110 7.08 -19.26 8.98
N VAL A 111 8.40 -19.17 9.25
CA VAL A 111 9.31 -20.31 9.08
C VAL A 111 8.88 -21.47 9.98
N ALA A 112 8.50 -21.20 11.22
CA ALA A 112 8.05 -22.23 12.15
C ALA A 112 6.76 -22.93 11.68
N HIS A 113 5.77 -22.15 11.23
CA HIS A 113 4.52 -22.66 10.66
C HIS A 113 4.78 -23.59 9.46
N ASP A 114 5.54 -23.11 8.46
CA ASP A 114 5.74 -23.87 7.23
C ASP A 114 6.58 -25.13 7.49
N MET A 115 7.63 -25.02 8.32
CA MET A 115 8.46 -26.16 8.68
C MET A 115 7.71 -27.20 9.51
N ALA A 116 6.78 -26.78 10.38
CA ALA A 116 5.91 -27.69 11.13
C ALA A 116 4.93 -28.43 10.23
N LEU A 117 4.28 -27.75 9.27
CA LEU A 117 3.41 -28.39 8.26
C LEU A 117 4.17 -29.39 7.40
N LEU A 118 5.44 -29.09 7.13
CA LEU A 118 6.39 -29.97 6.49
C LEU A 118 6.92 -31.07 7.43
N GLY A 119 6.42 -31.24 8.64
CA GLY A 119 6.79 -32.33 9.54
C GLY A 119 8.21 -32.24 10.15
N HIS A 120 8.86 -31.08 10.09
CA HIS A 120 10.12 -30.86 10.80
C HIS A 120 9.89 -30.59 12.29
N LYS A 121 10.89 -30.89 13.12
CA LYS A 121 10.87 -30.51 14.54
C LYS A 121 11.44 -29.11 14.69
N VAL A 122 10.59 -28.15 15.02
CA VAL A 122 10.97 -26.74 15.11
C VAL A 122 11.08 -26.30 16.57
N THR A 123 12.18 -25.63 16.91
CA THR A 123 12.35 -24.92 18.18
C THR A 123 12.59 -23.43 17.90
N LEU A 124 11.70 -22.57 18.40
CA LEU A 124 11.82 -21.12 18.40
C LEU A 124 12.61 -20.64 19.64
N PHE A 125 13.53 -19.73 19.44
CA PHE A 125 14.27 -19.04 20.50
C PHE A 125 13.95 -17.55 20.44
N GLU A 126 13.20 -17.06 21.43
CA GLU A 126 12.78 -15.66 21.52
C GLU A 126 13.51 -14.96 22.66
N ALA A 127 14.08 -13.78 22.37
CA ALA A 127 14.83 -13.02 23.35
C ALA A 127 13.92 -12.39 24.42
N GLY A 128 12.71 -12.01 24.04
CA GLY A 128 11.69 -11.43 24.91
C GLY A 128 10.76 -12.46 25.56
N PRO A 129 9.78 -11.98 26.34
CA PRO A 129 8.85 -12.83 27.08
C PRO A 129 7.66 -13.33 26.25
N LYS A 130 7.45 -12.80 25.03
CA LYS A 130 6.31 -13.11 24.15
C LYS A 130 6.69 -13.18 22.66
N THR A 131 5.83 -13.76 21.84
CA THR A 131 5.95 -13.78 20.37
C THR A 131 5.49 -12.47 19.74
N GLY A 132 5.80 -12.25 18.46
CA GLY A 132 5.33 -11.11 17.66
C GLY A 132 6.43 -10.13 17.23
N GLY A 133 7.61 -10.19 17.86
CA GLY A 133 8.77 -9.35 17.48
C GLY A 133 8.43 -7.86 17.44
N THR A 134 8.90 -7.14 16.41
CA THR A 134 8.62 -5.69 16.26
C THR A 134 7.13 -5.36 16.24
N THR A 135 6.26 -6.25 15.75
CA THR A 135 4.80 -6.04 15.77
C THR A 135 4.27 -5.94 17.21
N ARG A 136 4.85 -6.70 18.15
CA ARG A 136 4.52 -6.62 19.58
C ARG A 136 5.26 -5.50 20.29
N TYR A 137 6.58 -5.43 20.09
CA TYR A 137 7.45 -4.60 20.92
C TYR A 137 7.65 -3.19 20.36
N GLY A 138 7.61 -3.02 19.04
CA GLY A 138 7.90 -1.74 18.38
C GLY A 138 6.68 -0.99 17.85
N VAL A 139 5.52 -1.62 17.69
CA VAL A 139 4.30 -0.95 17.21
C VAL A 139 3.46 -0.50 18.41
N PRO A 140 2.94 0.73 18.46
CA PRO A 140 2.07 1.17 19.55
C PRO A 140 0.84 0.27 19.72
N ILE A 141 0.51 -0.06 20.97
CA ILE A 141 -0.59 -0.98 21.31
C ILE A 141 -1.95 -0.62 20.70
N TYR A 142 -2.24 0.67 20.49
CA TYR A 142 -3.51 1.11 19.88
C TYR A 142 -3.59 0.84 18.36
N ARG A 143 -2.49 0.44 17.71
CA ARG A 143 -2.45 0.09 16.28
C ARG A 143 -2.54 -1.41 16.02
N VAL A 144 -2.31 -2.24 17.03
CA VAL A 144 -2.26 -3.70 16.90
C VAL A 144 -2.97 -4.35 18.08
N GLU A 145 -4.05 -5.06 17.79
CA GLU A 145 -4.80 -5.86 18.76
C GLU A 145 -3.94 -7.00 19.28
N GLN A 146 -3.47 -6.89 20.52
CA GLN A 146 -2.47 -7.80 21.09
C GLN A 146 -3.03 -9.19 21.33
N GLU A 147 -4.32 -9.29 21.67
CA GLU A 147 -5.02 -10.55 21.94
C GLU A 147 -5.18 -11.37 20.66
N ALA A 148 -5.64 -10.75 19.58
CA ALA A 148 -5.75 -11.41 18.28
C ALA A 148 -4.39 -11.91 17.77
N MET A 149 -3.32 -11.13 17.98
CA MET A 149 -1.97 -11.57 17.64
C MET A 149 -1.50 -12.75 18.51
N ASP A 150 -1.84 -12.77 19.80
CA ASP A 150 -1.52 -13.90 20.68
C ASP A 150 -2.26 -15.17 20.22
N GLU A 151 -3.53 -15.08 19.86
CA GLU A 151 -4.31 -16.20 19.31
C GLU A 151 -3.70 -16.74 18.01
N GLU A 152 -3.31 -15.87 17.08
CA GLU A 152 -2.69 -16.26 15.82
C GLU A 152 -1.33 -16.94 16.05
N ASN A 153 -0.48 -16.35 16.89
CA ASN A 153 0.82 -16.91 17.19
C ASN A 153 0.68 -18.25 17.92
N GLN A 154 -0.29 -18.38 18.83
CA GLN A 154 -0.57 -19.63 19.53
C GLN A 154 -0.99 -20.72 18.55
N SER A 155 -1.80 -20.42 17.52
CA SER A 155 -2.19 -21.41 16.50
C SER A 155 -1.00 -22.00 15.73
N ILE A 156 0.14 -21.29 15.64
CA ILE A 156 1.39 -21.80 15.06
C ILE A 156 2.10 -22.70 16.07
N LEU A 157 2.14 -22.30 17.35
CA LEU A 157 2.75 -23.09 18.41
C LEU A 157 2.03 -24.44 18.60
N ASP A 158 0.70 -24.44 18.50
CA ASP A 158 -0.16 -25.62 18.61
C ASP A 158 0.10 -26.67 17.51
N MET A 159 0.85 -26.33 16.45
CA MET A 159 1.33 -27.28 15.44
C MET A 159 2.49 -28.17 15.92
N GLY A 160 2.85 -28.09 17.20
CA GLY A 160 3.97 -28.82 17.79
C GLY A 160 5.31 -28.08 17.67
N VAL A 161 5.27 -26.76 17.49
CA VAL A 161 6.47 -25.90 17.53
C VAL A 161 6.83 -25.65 18.99
N GLU A 162 8.03 -26.05 19.38
CA GLU A 162 8.55 -25.72 20.70
C GLU A 162 9.00 -24.25 20.73
N ILE A 163 8.75 -23.53 21.82
CA ILE A 163 9.24 -22.17 22.00
C ILE A 163 9.96 -21.98 23.33
N ARG A 164 11.09 -21.28 23.29
CA ARG A 164 11.90 -20.87 24.44
C ARG A 164 11.96 -19.35 24.50
N TYR A 165 11.15 -18.78 25.38
CA TYR A 165 11.17 -17.35 25.70
C TYR A 165 12.39 -16.95 26.52
N ASN A 166 12.66 -15.66 26.63
CA ASN A 166 13.75 -15.09 27.43
C ASN A 166 15.12 -15.71 27.12
N THR A 167 15.33 -16.13 25.87
CA THR A 167 16.52 -16.86 25.41
C THR A 167 17.26 -16.05 24.33
N PRO A 168 17.93 -14.94 24.70
CA PRO A 168 18.75 -14.18 23.76
C PRO A 168 19.96 -15.00 23.31
N ILE A 169 20.16 -15.12 21.99
CA ILE A 169 21.30 -15.82 21.40
C ILE A 169 22.52 -14.88 21.33
N GLY A 170 23.69 -15.41 21.70
CA GLY A 170 24.96 -14.68 21.74
C GLY A 170 25.54 -14.47 23.14
N LYS A 171 24.84 -14.95 24.19
CA LYS A 171 25.35 -14.99 25.57
C LYS A 171 25.47 -16.44 26.04
N ALA A 172 24.53 -16.93 26.86
CA ALA A 172 24.56 -18.27 27.42
C ALA A 172 24.35 -19.39 26.38
N LEU A 173 23.63 -19.08 25.30
CA LEU A 173 23.48 -19.95 24.13
C LEU A 173 24.03 -19.21 22.91
N THR A 174 24.96 -19.81 22.18
CA THR A 174 25.60 -19.18 21.01
C THR A 174 25.09 -19.77 19.71
N LEU A 175 25.37 -19.08 18.60
CA LEU A 175 25.08 -19.62 17.26
C LEU A 175 25.87 -20.92 17.00
N ALA A 176 27.07 -21.06 17.57
CA ALA A 176 27.87 -22.27 17.42
C ALA A 176 27.22 -23.47 18.11
N ASP A 177 26.65 -23.27 19.30
CA ASP A 177 25.88 -24.31 20.00
C ASP A 177 24.65 -24.74 19.18
N LEU A 178 23.90 -23.77 18.64
CA LEU A 178 22.75 -24.07 17.80
C LEU A 178 23.13 -24.85 16.53
N ARG A 179 24.25 -24.52 15.89
CA ARG A 179 24.74 -25.24 14.71
C ARG A 179 25.26 -26.65 15.02
N ARG A 180 25.70 -26.89 16.25
CA ARG A 180 26.10 -28.23 16.71
C ARG A 180 24.88 -29.11 16.95
N ASP A 181 23.84 -28.53 17.56
CA ASP A 181 22.72 -29.30 18.10
C ASP A 181 21.50 -29.34 17.16
N TRP A 182 21.41 -28.48 16.14
CA TRP A 182 20.37 -28.47 15.11
C TRP A 182 20.95 -28.56 13.70
N GLU A 183 20.20 -29.18 12.79
CA GLU A 183 20.63 -29.38 11.39
C GLU A 183 20.47 -28.11 10.56
N VAL A 184 19.48 -27.29 10.89
CA VAL A 184 19.19 -26.02 10.22
C VAL A 184 18.96 -24.94 11.27
N VAL A 185 19.57 -23.77 11.05
CA VAL A 185 19.37 -22.59 11.89
C VAL A 185 18.88 -21.43 11.01
N PHE A 186 17.72 -20.88 11.35
CA PHE A 186 17.18 -19.67 10.74
C PHE A 186 17.38 -18.47 11.68
N ILE A 187 17.81 -17.33 11.13
CA ILE A 187 18.04 -16.10 11.90
C ILE A 187 17.03 -15.03 11.46
N GLY A 188 16.02 -14.80 12.28
CA GLY A 188 14.93 -13.85 12.08
C GLY A 188 14.82 -12.80 13.19
N ILE A 189 15.96 -12.32 13.70
CA ILE A 189 16.02 -11.44 14.88
C ILE A 189 15.53 -10.00 14.63
N GLY A 190 15.39 -9.59 13.36
CA GLY A 190 15.01 -8.23 12.99
C GLY A 190 16.07 -7.17 13.33
N LEU A 191 15.66 -5.90 13.28
CA LEU A 191 16.48 -4.74 13.64
C LEU A 191 15.95 -4.15 14.95
N THR A 192 16.62 -4.47 16.05
CA THR A 192 16.12 -4.19 17.41
C THR A 192 16.87 -3.07 18.12
N LYS A 193 17.87 -2.46 17.46
CA LYS A 193 18.67 -1.36 18.02
C LYS A 193 18.25 -0.02 17.42
N GLY A 194 17.94 0.94 18.28
CA GLY A 194 17.69 2.32 17.87
C GLY A 194 18.93 2.99 17.27
N ARG A 195 18.71 3.94 16.36
CA ARG A 195 19.79 4.80 15.81
C ARG A 195 19.94 6.03 16.69
N ALA A 196 21.11 6.20 17.29
CA ALA A 196 21.46 7.41 18.02
C ALA A 196 21.83 8.56 17.07
N LEU A 197 21.64 9.80 17.51
CA LEU A 197 22.14 10.98 16.82
C LEU A 197 23.64 11.12 17.04
N ASN A 198 24.42 11.44 16.01
CA ASN A 198 25.86 11.66 16.13
C ASN A 198 26.15 13.12 16.53
N ILE A 199 25.73 13.49 17.74
CA ILE A 199 25.88 14.84 18.30
C ILE A 199 26.37 14.75 19.76
N PRO A 200 27.10 15.75 20.27
CA PRO A 200 27.46 15.82 21.68
C PRO A 200 26.22 15.75 22.58
N GLY A 201 26.28 14.95 23.65
CA GLY A 201 25.20 14.79 24.63
C GLY A 201 24.10 13.79 24.23
N ASN A 202 24.31 12.95 23.22
CA ASN A 202 23.37 11.88 22.85
C ASN A 202 23.19 10.79 23.92
N ASP A 203 24.05 10.79 24.94
CA ASP A 203 24.14 9.86 26.06
C ASP A 203 23.65 10.48 27.38
N LEU A 204 23.21 11.74 27.35
CA LEU A 204 22.65 12.42 28.51
C LEU A 204 21.38 11.72 29.00
N ALA A 205 21.17 11.75 30.32
CA ALA A 205 19.96 11.25 30.94
C ALA A 205 18.72 11.98 30.35
N GLY A 206 17.75 11.21 29.87
CA GLY A 206 16.54 11.71 29.22
C GLY A 206 16.58 11.68 27.68
N VAL A 207 17.72 11.37 27.05
CA VAL A 207 17.78 11.07 25.62
C VAL A 207 17.42 9.60 25.40
N ILE A 208 16.21 9.35 24.90
CA ILE A 208 15.67 7.99 24.70
C ILE A 208 15.45 7.77 23.21
N THR A 209 15.94 6.66 22.66
CA THR A 209 15.69 6.31 21.25
C THR A 209 14.24 5.87 21.06
N ALA A 210 13.70 6.04 19.85
CA ALA A 210 12.32 5.64 19.56
C ALA A 210 12.08 4.14 19.81
N VAL A 211 13.07 3.29 19.51
CA VAL A 211 12.99 1.84 19.74
C VAL A 211 12.93 1.55 21.24
N ASP A 212 13.81 2.16 22.03
CA ASP A 212 13.85 1.94 23.49
C ASP A 212 12.57 2.47 24.17
N LEU A 213 12.07 3.63 23.74
CA LEU A 213 10.82 4.21 24.27
C LEU A 213 9.64 3.26 24.04
N LEU A 214 9.45 2.82 22.78
CA LEU A 214 8.31 1.98 22.39
C LEU A 214 8.40 0.60 23.02
N TRP A 215 9.59 0.00 23.06
CA TRP A 215 9.79 -1.30 23.69
C TRP A 215 9.50 -1.27 25.18
N ASN A 216 10.06 -0.29 25.90
CA ASN A 216 9.81 -0.15 27.33
C ASN A 216 8.33 0.09 27.61
N TYR A 217 7.69 0.98 26.87
CA TYR A 217 6.25 1.25 27.01
C TYR A 217 5.40 -0.01 26.77
N ASN A 218 5.64 -0.71 25.65
CA ASN A 218 4.87 -1.90 25.28
C ASN A 218 5.11 -3.10 26.21
N LEU A 219 6.28 -3.18 26.85
CA LEU A 219 6.59 -4.18 27.88
C LEU A 219 6.05 -3.80 29.26
N GLY A 220 5.43 -2.62 29.41
CA GLY A 220 4.92 -2.12 30.69
C GLY A 220 6.02 -1.62 31.63
N HIS A 221 7.23 -1.38 31.13
CA HIS A 221 8.28 -0.72 31.90
C HIS A 221 7.97 0.77 32.05
N PRO A 222 8.21 1.36 33.24
CA PRO A 222 7.98 2.78 33.45
C PRO A 222 8.95 3.59 32.57
N VAL A 223 8.40 4.46 31.73
CA VAL A 223 9.18 5.44 30.98
C VAL A 223 8.87 6.82 31.51
N THR A 224 9.85 7.46 32.14
CA THR A 224 9.70 8.82 32.65
C THR A 224 9.88 9.83 31.52
N VAL A 225 8.81 10.56 31.21
CA VAL A 225 8.85 11.72 30.31
C VAL A 225 8.63 12.97 31.15
N GLY A 226 9.52 13.96 31.03
CA GLY A 226 9.39 15.23 31.76
C GLY A 226 8.23 16.08 31.25
N ASN A 227 7.90 17.15 31.99
CA ASN A 227 6.83 18.11 31.62
C ASN A 227 7.05 18.79 30.26
N ARG A 228 8.29 18.78 29.75
CA ARG A 228 8.66 19.24 28.42
C ARG A 228 9.49 18.15 27.75
N ALA A 229 9.11 17.76 26.55
CA ALA A 229 9.81 16.76 25.75
C ALA A 229 10.05 17.32 24.33
N LEU A 230 11.23 17.02 23.79
CA LEU A 230 11.55 17.25 22.38
C LEU A 230 11.50 15.90 21.67
N VAL A 231 10.63 15.77 20.67
CA VAL A 231 10.50 14.55 19.88
C VAL A 231 11.03 14.82 18.47
N ILE A 232 12.07 14.09 18.08
CA ILE A 232 12.67 14.16 16.74
C ILE A 232 12.38 12.83 16.04
N ALA A 233 11.34 12.80 15.21
CA ALA A 233 10.89 11.57 14.56
C ALA A 233 10.31 11.82 13.16
N GLY A 234 10.36 10.79 12.32
CA GLY A 234 9.78 10.77 10.98
C GLY A 234 9.68 9.34 10.44
N GLY A 235 8.93 9.16 9.34
CA GLY A 235 8.72 7.84 8.73
C GLY A 235 7.84 6.91 9.58
N ASP A 236 7.98 5.60 9.36
CA ASP A 236 7.06 4.59 9.88
C ASP A 236 6.99 4.53 11.41
N VAL A 237 8.12 4.80 12.08
CA VAL A 237 8.17 4.82 13.55
C VAL A 237 7.27 5.90 14.14
N ALA A 238 7.08 7.02 13.44
CA ALA A 238 6.17 8.09 13.84
C ALA A 238 4.75 7.86 13.31
N TYR A 239 4.61 7.63 12.00
CA TYR A 239 3.33 7.74 11.28
C TYR A 239 2.80 6.42 10.69
N GLY A 240 3.53 5.31 10.85
CA GLY A 240 3.25 4.05 10.18
C GLY A 240 3.64 4.05 8.69
N PRO A 241 3.42 2.94 7.96
CA PRO A 241 3.77 2.81 6.56
C PRO A 241 3.14 3.91 5.70
N ARG A 242 3.96 4.63 4.93
CA ARG A 242 3.54 5.74 4.05
C ARG A 242 4.29 5.72 2.71
N LEU A 243 3.88 6.58 1.78
CA LEU A 243 4.55 6.71 0.49
C LEU A 243 5.92 7.40 0.67
N ILE A 244 6.84 7.20 -0.27
CA ILE A 244 8.15 7.88 -0.25
C ILE A 244 8.02 9.41 -0.20
N VAL A 245 6.98 9.96 -0.83
CA VAL A 245 6.68 11.40 -0.80
C VAL A 245 6.33 11.90 0.60
N ASP A 246 5.66 11.07 1.41
CA ASP A 246 5.37 11.38 2.81
C ASP A 246 6.65 11.34 3.64
N ALA A 247 7.53 10.36 3.38
CA ALA A 247 8.82 10.27 4.06
C ALA A 247 9.69 11.51 3.81
N VAL A 248 9.76 11.98 2.56
CA VAL A 248 10.44 13.24 2.20
C VAL A 248 9.79 14.43 2.90
N ARG A 249 8.45 14.52 2.90
CA ARG A 249 7.71 15.56 3.61
C ARG A 249 8.01 15.56 5.11
N HIS A 250 8.06 14.40 5.77
CA HIS A 250 8.42 14.30 7.18
C HIS A 250 9.83 14.85 7.45
N GLY A 251 10.78 14.59 6.54
CA GLY A 251 12.12 15.18 6.61
C GLY A 251 12.10 16.71 6.55
N HIS A 252 11.33 17.29 5.62
CA HIS A 252 11.15 18.74 5.54
C HIS A 252 10.52 19.33 6.80
N ILE A 253 9.43 18.74 7.31
CA ILE A 253 8.76 19.21 8.53
C ILE A 253 9.70 19.15 9.74
N ALA A 254 10.46 18.04 9.88
CA ALA A 254 11.43 17.91 10.96
C ALA A 254 12.53 18.97 10.88
N ALA A 255 13.04 19.28 9.67
CA ALA A 255 14.01 20.34 9.46
C ALA A 255 13.48 21.71 9.90
N LEU A 256 12.24 22.04 9.55
CA LEU A 256 11.61 23.30 9.96
C LEU A 256 11.42 23.39 11.48
N GLY A 257 10.97 22.30 12.13
CA GLY A 257 10.82 22.26 13.58
C GLY A 257 12.15 22.35 14.33
N MET A 258 13.22 21.74 13.80
CA MET A 258 14.58 21.88 14.33
C MET A 258 15.05 23.34 14.25
N GLU A 259 14.79 24.02 13.12
CA GLU A 259 15.13 25.42 12.94
C GLU A 259 14.36 26.33 13.91
N GLU A 260 13.04 26.15 14.06
CA GLU A 260 12.24 26.91 15.04
C GLU A 260 12.78 26.75 16.48
N TYR A 261 13.15 25.53 16.85
CA TYR A 261 13.71 25.21 18.16
C TYR A 261 15.09 25.89 18.37
N ILE A 262 15.98 25.81 17.38
CA ILE A 262 17.33 26.40 17.44
C ILE A 262 17.25 27.93 17.53
N GLN A 263 16.39 28.55 16.72
CA GLN A 263 16.26 30.02 16.69
C GLN A 263 15.41 30.58 17.83
N GLY A 264 14.60 29.75 18.48
CA GLY A 264 13.63 30.17 19.49
C GLY A 264 12.56 31.11 18.95
N ARG A 265 12.28 31.05 17.64
CA ARG A 265 11.29 31.88 16.94
C ARG A 265 10.48 30.99 15.99
N PRO A 266 9.14 31.12 15.97
CA PRO A 266 8.33 30.32 15.07
C PRO A 266 8.53 30.75 13.61
N LEU A 267 8.48 29.79 12.72
CA LEU A 267 8.50 29.96 11.28
C LEU A 267 7.07 30.16 10.77
N LYS A 268 6.90 31.14 9.91
CA LYS A 268 5.67 31.43 9.19
C LYS A 268 5.85 31.00 7.73
N LEU A 269 5.11 29.96 7.35
CA LEU A 269 4.96 29.54 5.96
C LEU A 269 3.82 30.34 5.32
N SER A 270 4.14 31.10 4.26
CA SER A 270 3.15 31.70 3.38
C SER A 270 3.17 30.99 2.03
N VAL A 271 2.02 30.49 1.60
CA VAL A 271 1.84 29.86 0.30
C VAL A 271 1.10 30.84 -0.61
N THR A 272 1.69 31.15 -1.76
CA THR A 272 1.02 31.91 -2.82
C THR A 272 0.70 30.94 -3.94
N SER A 273 -0.57 30.84 -4.34
CA SER A 273 -0.97 30.05 -5.51
C SER A 273 -1.22 30.96 -6.71
N GLU A 274 -0.89 30.45 -7.88
CA GLU A 274 -1.11 31.10 -9.17
C GLU A 274 -1.70 30.08 -10.14
N TRP A 275 -2.74 30.51 -10.85
CA TRP A 275 -3.30 29.79 -11.98
C TRP A 275 -2.86 30.49 -13.27
N THR A 276 -2.23 29.73 -14.16
CA THR A 276 -1.78 30.25 -15.45
C THR A 276 -2.59 29.60 -16.58
N HIS A 277 -3.28 30.42 -17.37
CA HIS A 277 -4.02 29.94 -18.53
C HIS A 277 -3.08 29.42 -19.64
N LEU A 278 -3.35 28.21 -20.14
CA LEU A 278 -2.57 27.52 -21.16
C LEU A 278 -3.42 27.27 -22.42
N PRO A 279 -3.59 28.27 -23.31
CA PRO A 279 -4.48 28.17 -24.47
C PRO A 279 -4.05 27.10 -25.48
N ASN A 280 -2.76 26.76 -25.52
CA ASN A 280 -2.17 25.81 -26.48
C ASN A 280 -1.74 24.50 -25.81
N HIS A 281 -2.33 24.14 -24.66
CA HIS A 281 -2.00 22.90 -23.98
C HIS A 281 -2.24 21.68 -24.89
N VAL A 282 -1.22 20.86 -25.02
CA VAL A 282 -1.25 19.60 -25.75
C VAL A 282 -0.37 18.58 -25.05
N MET A 283 -0.82 17.33 -25.02
CA MET A 283 0.02 16.24 -24.57
C MET A 283 1.09 15.91 -25.61
N PHE A 284 2.22 15.40 -25.15
CA PHE A 284 3.31 14.89 -26.00
C PHE A 284 2.81 13.84 -27.01
N GLU A 285 3.43 13.76 -28.18
CA GLU A 285 3.02 12.82 -29.22
C GLU A 285 3.09 11.36 -28.75
N ASN A 286 2.12 10.51 -29.11
CA ASN A 286 2.09 9.09 -28.74
C ASN A 286 2.08 8.81 -27.22
N TRP A 287 1.74 9.78 -26.36
CA TRP A 287 1.68 9.59 -24.89
C TRP A 287 0.81 8.40 -24.44
N VAL A 288 -0.23 8.04 -25.20
CA VAL A 288 -1.07 6.85 -24.97
C VAL A 288 -0.49 5.53 -25.49
N ARG A 289 0.49 5.60 -26.41
CA ARG A 289 1.06 4.43 -27.08
C ARG A 289 2.40 3.99 -26.50
N LEU A 290 3.10 4.89 -25.81
CA LEU A 290 4.35 4.55 -25.14
C LEU A 290 4.06 3.53 -24.03
N ALA A 291 4.72 2.37 -24.07
CA ALA A 291 4.65 1.35 -23.02
C ALA A 291 5.67 1.64 -21.92
N ARG A 292 5.31 1.35 -20.66
CA ARG A 292 6.21 1.56 -19.53
C ARG A 292 7.39 0.61 -19.70
N ARG A 293 8.61 1.14 -19.73
CA ARG A 293 9.80 0.30 -19.69
C ARG A 293 10.10 -0.09 -18.25
N PRO A 294 10.47 -1.35 -17.97
CA PRO A 294 10.97 -1.72 -16.65
C PRO A 294 12.32 -1.03 -16.42
N ILE A 295 12.61 -0.65 -15.18
CA ILE A 295 13.90 -0.08 -14.80
C ILE A 295 14.98 -1.14 -15.06
N PRO A 296 16.07 -0.80 -15.78
CA PRO A 296 17.21 -1.70 -15.96
C PRO A 296 17.71 -2.22 -14.62
N GLY A 297 17.71 -3.54 -14.47
CA GLY A 297 18.12 -4.21 -13.26
C GLY A 297 19.41 -4.99 -13.48
N LEU A 298 20.25 -5.06 -12.44
CA LEU A 298 21.38 -5.97 -12.41
C LEU A 298 20.87 -7.43 -12.58
N PRO A 299 21.49 -8.28 -13.42
CA PRO A 299 21.12 -9.69 -13.53
C PRO A 299 21.15 -10.40 -12.17
N LEU A 300 20.23 -11.34 -11.92
CA LEU A 300 20.03 -11.97 -10.61
C LEU A 300 21.32 -12.58 -10.05
N GLU A 301 22.08 -13.25 -10.91
CA GLU A 301 23.37 -13.89 -10.61
C GLU A 301 24.47 -12.90 -10.18
N ARG A 302 24.29 -11.60 -10.42
CA ARG A 302 25.24 -10.55 -10.00
C ARG A 302 24.78 -9.80 -8.75
N ARG A 303 23.56 -10.03 -8.25
CA ARG A 303 23.00 -9.33 -7.09
C ARG A 303 23.59 -9.88 -5.80
N THR A 304 24.71 -9.32 -5.37
CA THR A 304 25.42 -9.73 -4.15
C THR A 304 25.62 -8.53 -3.21
N GLY A 305 25.51 -8.76 -1.90
CA GLY A 305 25.74 -7.74 -0.88
C GLY A 305 24.75 -6.57 -0.95
N ILE A 306 25.28 -5.34 -0.93
CA ILE A 306 24.53 -4.07 -0.91
C ILE A 306 24.59 -3.33 -2.26
N LEU A 307 24.91 -4.03 -3.35
CA LEU A 307 25.02 -3.41 -4.67
C LEU A 307 23.66 -2.83 -5.12
N PRO A 308 23.64 -1.64 -5.73
CA PRO A 308 22.43 -1.11 -6.37
C PRO A 308 21.90 -2.10 -7.42
N VAL A 309 20.68 -2.59 -7.20
CA VAL A 309 20.05 -3.55 -8.11
C VAL A 309 19.35 -2.84 -9.26
N GLU A 310 18.75 -1.68 -9.00
CA GLU A 310 18.18 -0.81 -10.01
C GLU A 310 19.29 0.11 -10.53
N LEU A 311 19.67 -0.09 -11.79
CA LEU A 311 20.75 0.65 -12.43
C LEU A 311 20.28 2.02 -12.97
N GLY A 312 18.96 2.25 -12.93
CA GLY A 312 18.34 3.45 -13.49
C GLY A 312 18.23 3.39 -15.02
N TYR A 313 17.60 4.41 -15.58
CA TYR A 313 17.52 4.61 -17.02
C TYR A 313 18.76 5.35 -17.53
N SER A 314 19.12 5.14 -18.80
CA SER A 314 19.96 6.11 -19.51
C SER A 314 19.23 7.47 -19.59
N GLU A 315 19.96 8.55 -19.85
CA GLU A 315 19.38 9.90 -19.96
C GLU A 315 18.24 9.96 -21.00
N ALA A 316 18.43 9.32 -22.15
CA ALA A 316 17.42 9.26 -23.21
C ALA A 316 16.17 8.47 -22.78
N GLU A 317 16.35 7.33 -22.11
CA GLU A 317 15.24 6.55 -21.56
C GLU A 317 14.53 7.29 -20.43
N ALA A 318 15.28 8.01 -19.57
CA ALA A 318 14.70 8.81 -18.51
C ALA A 318 13.84 9.94 -19.08
N ALA A 319 14.30 10.61 -20.14
CA ALA A 319 13.52 11.63 -20.85
C ALA A 319 12.25 11.04 -21.49
N GLU A 320 12.35 9.89 -22.17
CA GLU A 320 11.20 9.20 -22.78
C GLU A 320 10.20 8.69 -21.73
N GLN A 321 10.67 8.15 -20.60
CA GLN A 321 9.79 7.72 -19.52
C GLN A 321 9.20 8.91 -18.76
N GLY A 322 9.94 10.01 -18.64
CA GLY A 322 9.47 11.26 -18.02
C GLY A 322 8.41 11.98 -18.86
N SER A 323 8.49 11.92 -20.20
CA SER A 323 7.50 12.54 -21.10
C SER A 323 6.12 11.88 -21.04
N ARG A 324 6.00 10.72 -20.37
CA ARG A 324 4.71 10.05 -20.07
C ARG A 324 3.94 10.72 -18.93
N CYS A 325 4.50 11.74 -18.27
CA CYS A 325 3.83 12.47 -17.21
C CYS A 325 2.47 12.99 -17.71
N LEU A 326 1.41 12.79 -16.93
CA LEU A 326 0.07 13.30 -17.25
C LEU A 326 -0.15 14.76 -16.82
N GLU A 327 0.93 15.45 -16.45
CA GLU A 327 0.94 16.86 -16.02
C GLU A 327 -0.15 17.18 -14.98
N CYS A 328 -0.13 16.51 -13.82
CA CYS A 328 -1.16 16.67 -12.78
C CYS A 328 -1.34 18.12 -12.28
N SER A 329 -0.34 18.99 -12.47
CA SER A 329 -0.41 20.42 -12.20
C SER A 329 -1.31 21.18 -13.19
N VAL A 330 -1.55 20.65 -14.39
CA VAL A 330 -2.44 21.24 -15.40
C VAL A 330 -3.84 20.64 -15.23
N ASN A 331 -4.86 21.48 -15.11
CA ASN A 331 -6.22 21.05 -14.86
C ASN A 331 -7.20 21.71 -15.83
N THR A 332 -8.30 21.01 -16.11
CA THR A 332 -9.44 21.58 -16.82
C THR A 332 -10.25 22.43 -15.83
N ILE A 333 -10.37 23.73 -16.10
CA ILE A 333 -11.20 24.64 -15.31
C ILE A 333 -12.51 24.86 -16.05
N PHE A 334 -13.63 24.76 -15.31
CA PHE A 334 -14.98 24.86 -15.85
C PHE A 334 -15.64 26.13 -15.37
N ASP A 335 -16.15 26.92 -16.30
CA ASP A 335 -16.93 28.12 -16.05
C ASP A 335 -18.39 27.87 -16.45
N GLY A 336 -19.22 27.57 -15.44
CA GLY A 336 -20.64 27.30 -15.64
C GLY A 336 -21.40 28.47 -16.26
N SER A 337 -20.95 29.71 -16.04
CA SER A 337 -21.62 30.92 -16.57
C SER A 337 -21.51 31.06 -18.09
N LYS A 338 -20.51 30.41 -18.70
CA LYS A 338 -20.29 30.39 -20.15
C LYS A 338 -20.81 29.11 -20.80
N CYS A 339 -21.20 28.11 -20.02
CA CYS A 339 -21.60 26.81 -20.55
C CYS A 339 -23.01 26.86 -21.15
N ILE A 340 -23.17 26.40 -22.39
CA ILE A 340 -24.47 26.32 -23.08
C ILE A 340 -25.06 24.91 -23.07
N LEU A 341 -24.55 24.01 -22.22
CA LEU A 341 -25.01 22.62 -22.05
C LEU A 341 -25.09 21.80 -23.36
N CYS A 342 -24.25 22.10 -24.36
CA CYS A 342 -24.23 21.42 -25.66
C CYS A 342 -23.68 19.98 -25.64
N ASN A 343 -23.22 19.49 -24.48
CA ASN A 343 -22.63 18.16 -24.28
C ASN A 343 -21.34 17.84 -25.08
N ALA A 344 -20.82 18.79 -25.86
CA ALA A 344 -19.68 18.53 -26.76
C ALA A 344 -18.40 18.08 -26.04
N CYS A 345 -18.19 18.49 -24.79
CA CYS A 345 -17.05 18.07 -23.97
C CYS A 345 -17.15 16.61 -23.50
N VAL A 346 -18.37 16.11 -23.28
CA VAL A 346 -18.63 14.72 -22.92
C VAL A 346 -18.39 13.85 -24.15
N ASP A 347 -18.97 14.24 -25.29
CA ASP A 347 -18.88 13.48 -26.55
C ASP A 347 -17.45 13.33 -27.07
N ILE A 348 -16.62 14.37 -26.91
CA ILE A 348 -15.23 14.33 -27.38
C ILE A 348 -14.29 13.59 -26.43
N CYS A 349 -14.71 13.27 -25.20
CA CYS A 349 -13.82 12.72 -24.19
C CYS A 349 -13.52 11.23 -24.47
N PRO A 350 -12.27 10.86 -24.81
CA PRO A 350 -11.95 9.47 -25.13
C PRO A 350 -11.92 8.56 -23.90
N TRP A 351 -11.89 9.14 -22.70
CA TRP A 351 -11.80 8.41 -21.43
C TRP A 351 -13.14 8.33 -20.68
N ASN A 352 -14.20 8.93 -21.24
CA ASN A 352 -15.52 9.01 -20.60
C ASN A 352 -15.47 9.60 -19.17
N CYS A 353 -14.53 10.53 -18.92
CA CYS A 353 -14.32 11.11 -17.59
C CYS A 353 -15.22 12.31 -17.30
N LEU A 354 -16.02 12.78 -18.27
CA LEU A 354 -16.91 13.93 -18.11
C LEU A 354 -18.36 13.49 -18.26
N LYS A 355 -19.25 13.99 -17.41
CA LYS A 355 -20.69 13.81 -17.54
C LYS A 355 -21.41 15.12 -17.22
N ILE A 356 -22.41 15.46 -18.03
CA ILE A 356 -23.38 16.50 -17.69
C ILE A 356 -24.65 15.78 -17.29
N VAL A 357 -25.09 15.96 -16.04
CA VAL A 357 -26.26 15.27 -15.49
C VAL A 357 -27.20 16.26 -14.84
N SER A 358 -28.48 15.89 -14.77
CA SER A 358 -29.43 16.58 -13.90
C SER A 358 -29.00 16.42 -12.44
N LEU A 359 -29.25 17.44 -11.61
CA LEU A 359 -29.02 17.35 -10.16
C LEU A 359 -29.76 16.17 -9.52
N LYS A 360 -30.89 15.73 -10.09
CA LYS A 360 -31.66 14.54 -9.66
C LYS A 360 -30.88 13.22 -9.76
N GLN A 361 -29.87 13.16 -10.62
CA GLN A 361 -29.06 11.97 -10.86
C GLN A 361 -27.79 11.94 -9.99
N VAL A 362 -27.49 13.03 -9.28
CA VAL A 362 -26.35 13.10 -8.38
C VAL A 362 -26.80 12.61 -7.01
N GLN A 363 -26.06 11.65 -6.45
CA GLN A 363 -26.28 11.25 -5.05
C GLN A 363 -25.92 12.44 -4.16
N SER A 364 -26.94 13.01 -3.50
CA SER A 364 -26.76 14.18 -2.66
C SER A 364 -26.22 13.80 -1.28
N ASP A 365 -25.20 14.53 -0.85
CA ASP A 365 -24.74 14.58 0.54
C ASP A 365 -24.77 16.05 1.03
N GLU A 366 -24.41 16.26 2.30
CA GLU A 366 -24.40 17.61 2.89
C GLU A 366 -23.41 18.55 2.17
N THR A 367 -22.29 17.99 1.69
CA THR A 367 -21.26 18.73 0.95
C THR A 367 -21.78 19.24 -0.38
N PHE A 368 -22.47 18.37 -1.13
CA PHE A 368 -23.08 18.69 -2.41
C PHE A 368 -24.18 19.74 -2.27
N ALA A 369 -25.05 19.60 -1.26
CA ALA A 369 -26.10 20.58 -0.99
C ALA A 369 -25.52 21.99 -0.73
N LYS A 370 -24.46 22.08 0.10
CA LYS A 370 -23.75 23.34 0.38
C LYS A 370 -23.08 23.92 -0.86
N ALA A 371 -22.48 23.09 -1.71
CA ALA A 371 -21.82 23.54 -2.94
C ALA A 371 -22.84 24.13 -3.94
N VAL A 372 -24.01 23.51 -4.07
CA VAL A 372 -25.11 24.00 -4.91
C VAL A 372 -25.63 25.34 -4.40
N GLU A 373 -25.89 25.45 -3.10
CA GLU A 373 -26.35 26.70 -2.48
C GLU A 373 -25.33 27.84 -2.64
N ALA A 374 -24.03 27.55 -2.46
CA ALA A 374 -22.97 28.55 -2.63
C ALA A 374 -22.84 29.05 -4.08
N GLN A 375 -23.10 28.20 -5.07
CA GLN A 375 -22.99 28.56 -6.49
C GLN A 375 -24.25 29.21 -7.05
N LEU A 376 -25.43 28.78 -6.60
CA LEU A 376 -26.71 29.19 -7.18
C LEU A 376 -27.50 30.16 -6.30
N GLY A 377 -27.12 30.33 -5.04
CA GLY A 377 -27.76 31.24 -4.08
C GLY A 377 -29.11 30.77 -3.55
N ALA A 378 -29.50 29.51 -3.78
CA ALA A 378 -30.74 28.92 -3.28
C ALA A 378 -30.54 27.44 -2.86
N PRO A 379 -31.37 26.92 -1.93
CA PRO A 379 -31.28 25.54 -1.48
C PRO A 379 -31.47 24.52 -2.60
N LEU A 380 -30.77 23.38 -2.51
CA LEU A 380 -30.88 22.27 -3.47
C LEU A 380 -32.32 21.83 -3.72
N ALA A 381 -33.19 21.87 -2.70
CA ALA A 381 -34.58 21.42 -2.76
C ALA A 381 -35.39 22.14 -3.84
N ASP A 382 -35.09 23.42 -4.12
CA ASP A 382 -35.81 24.24 -5.08
C ASP A 382 -35.56 23.72 -6.51
N PHE A 383 -34.33 23.30 -6.80
CA PHE A 383 -33.93 22.76 -8.09
C PHE A 383 -34.28 21.28 -8.29
N MET A 384 -34.66 20.57 -7.22
CA MET A 384 -35.12 19.18 -7.32
C MET A 384 -36.59 19.08 -7.75
N GLN A 385 -37.37 20.15 -7.63
CA GLN A 385 -38.81 20.16 -7.91
C GLN A 385 -39.17 20.60 -9.32
N GLU A 386 -38.25 21.23 -10.05
CA GLU A 386 -38.51 21.73 -11.41
C GLU A 386 -38.60 20.59 -12.45
N ASN A 387 -39.55 20.72 -13.39
CA ASN A 387 -39.76 19.79 -14.50
C ASN A 387 -38.90 20.10 -15.72
N GLU A 388 -38.39 21.33 -15.85
CA GLU A 388 -37.45 21.76 -16.89
C GLU A 388 -36.01 21.69 -16.38
N LEU A 389 -35.07 21.34 -17.26
CA LEU A 389 -33.65 21.25 -16.91
C LEU A 389 -33.01 22.65 -16.90
N THR A 390 -33.24 23.40 -15.82
CA THR A 390 -32.70 24.75 -15.62
C THR A 390 -31.24 24.73 -15.16
N VAL A 391 -30.84 23.67 -14.45
CA VAL A 391 -29.51 23.50 -13.87
C VAL A 391 -29.00 22.08 -14.10
N ALA A 392 -27.71 21.97 -14.42
CA ALA A 392 -27.02 20.70 -14.59
C ALA A 392 -25.70 20.67 -13.80
N ALA A 393 -25.33 19.48 -13.32
CA ALA A 393 -24.01 19.24 -12.73
C ALA A 393 -23.04 18.76 -13.82
N MET A 394 -21.88 19.41 -13.89
CA MET A 394 -20.71 18.91 -14.60
C MET A 394 -19.91 18.03 -13.64
N LEU A 395 -19.85 16.72 -13.93
CA LEU A 395 -19.06 15.76 -13.18
C LEU A 395 -17.79 15.46 -13.96
N LYS A 396 -16.66 15.47 -13.25
CA LYS A 396 -15.35 15.08 -13.76
C LYS A 396 -14.75 14.00 -12.88
N ASP A 397 -14.40 12.88 -13.49
CA ASP A 397 -13.57 11.84 -12.90
C ASP A 397 -12.09 12.23 -13.09
N ASP A 398 -11.45 12.64 -11.99
CA ASP A 398 -10.06 13.07 -11.99
C ASP A 398 -9.05 11.92 -12.14
N ASP A 399 -9.44 10.70 -11.74
CA ASP A 399 -8.60 9.50 -11.83
C ASP A 399 -8.53 8.99 -13.27
N ALA A 400 -9.62 9.13 -14.03
CA ALA A 400 -9.67 8.81 -15.46
C ALA A 400 -9.15 9.96 -16.37
N CYS A 401 -9.15 11.21 -15.90
CA CYS A 401 -8.79 12.36 -16.72
C CYS A 401 -7.28 12.45 -16.99
N THR A 402 -6.92 12.36 -18.27
CA THR A 402 -5.53 12.45 -18.73
C THR A 402 -5.09 13.85 -19.19
N ARG A 403 -5.92 14.87 -18.95
CA ARG A 403 -5.61 16.29 -19.21
C ARG A 403 -5.24 16.60 -20.68
N CYS A 404 -5.77 15.82 -21.61
CA CYS A 404 -5.49 15.92 -23.05
C CYS A 404 -6.03 17.18 -23.77
N ALA A 405 -6.70 18.10 -23.05
CA ALA A 405 -7.32 19.33 -23.57
C ALA A 405 -8.41 19.17 -24.65
N LEU A 406 -8.82 17.95 -25.03
CA LEU A 406 -9.82 17.77 -26.09
C LEU A 406 -11.17 18.45 -25.75
N CYS A 407 -11.59 18.40 -24.50
CA CYS A 407 -12.79 19.08 -24.02
C CYS A 407 -12.68 20.62 -24.12
N ALA A 408 -11.53 21.19 -23.74
CA ALA A 408 -11.25 22.62 -23.85
C ALA A 408 -11.26 23.07 -25.32
N LYS A 409 -10.56 22.33 -26.20
CA LYS A 409 -10.50 22.61 -27.64
C LYS A 409 -11.85 22.53 -28.34
N ARG A 410 -12.72 21.62 -27.89
CA ARG A 410 -14.05 21.41 -28.48
C ARG A 410 -15.09 22.42 -27.96
N CYS A 411 -14.82 23.09 -26.83
CA CYS A 411 -15.79 23.98 -26.19
C CYS A 411 -16.05 25.22 -27.06
N PRO A 412 -17.30 25.45 -27.52
CA PRO A 412 -17.60 26.58 -28.41
C PRO A 412 -17.61 27.94 -27.71
N THR A 413 -17.72 27.97 -26.38
CA THR A 413 -17.87 29.20 -25.59
C THR A 413 -16.67 29.52 -24.72
N ASN A 414 -15.58 28.73 -24.81
CA ASN A 414 -14.46 28.78 -23.88
C ASN A 414 -14.88 28.65 -22.39
N ALA A 415 -15.95 27.89 -22.13
CA ALA A 415 -16.36 27.51 -20.79
C ALA A 415 -15.42 26.47 -20.14
N ILE A 416 -14.50 25.89 -20.92
CA ILE A 416 -13.50 24.95 -20.43
C ILE A 416 -12.13 25.46 -20.85
N THR A 417 -11.25 25.73 -19.88
CA THR A 417 -9.87 26.16 -20.10
C THR A 417 -8.90 25.12 -19.53
N MET A 418 -7.66 25.12 -20.03
CA MET A 418 -6.56 24.38 -19.41
C MET A 418 -5.72 25.38 -18.63
N GLU A 419 -5.49 25.11 -17.34
CA GLU A 419 -4.76 26.02 -16.47
C GLU A 419 -3.74 25.26 -15.63
N ALA A 420 -2.53 25.79 -15.52
CA ALA A 420 -1.49 25.26 -14.64
C ALA A 420 -1.65 25.87 -13.25
N PHE A 421 -1.78 25.01 -12.24
CA PHE A 421 -1.67 25.39 -10.84
C PHE A 421 -0.21 25.38 -10.43
N ARG A 422 0.27 26.52 -9.94
CA ARG A 422 1.58 26.66 -9.32
C ARG A 422 1.41 27.21 -7.92
N PHE A 423 2.27 26.79 -7.02
CA PHE A 423 2.35 27.40 -5.71
C PHE A 423 3.80 27.72 -5.36
N LYS A 424 3.98 28.84 -4.67
CA LYS A 424 5.25 29.29 -4.13
C LYS A 424 5.15 29.32 -2.62
N GLU A 425 6.00 28.54 -1.99
CA GLU A 425 6.19 28.55 -0.55
C GLU A 425 7.27 29.56 -0.19
N THR A 426 6.96 30.46 0.75
CA THR A 426 7.92 31.41 1.31
C THR A 426 7.94 31.22 2.82
N LEU A 427 9.13 31.02 3.39
CA LEU A 427 9.35 30.87 4.82
C LEU A 427 9.93 32.18 5.38
N THR A 428 9.35 32.65 6.47
CA THR A 428 9.81 33.85 7.21
C THR A 428 9.76 33.54 8.70
N TYR A 429 10.60 34.17 9.52
CA TYR A 429 10.43 34.10 10.97
C TYR A 429 9.30 35.04 11.38
N ALA A 430 8.46 34.63 12.33
CA ALA A 430 7.52 35.54 12.96
C ALA A 430 8.29 36.63 13.73
N ASP A 431 7.78 37.86 13.68
CA ASP A 431 8.25 38.94 14.53
C ASP A 431 8.04 38.57 16.01
N ARG A 432 8.97 39.02 16.87
CA ARG A 432 9.01 38.65 18.30
C ARG A 432 7.87 39.23 19.10
#